data_AF-C4WP15-F1
#
_entry.id   AF-C4WP15-F1
#
_cell.length_a   1.000
_cell.length_b   1.000
_cell.length_c   1.000
_cell.angle_alpha   90.00
_cell.angle_beta   90.00
_cell.angle_gamma   90.00
#
_symmetry.space_group_name_H-M   'P 1'
#
loop_
_entity.id
_entity.type
_entity.pdbx_description
1 polymer ?
#
loop_
_entity_poly.entity_id
_entity_poly.type
_entity_poly.pdbx_seq_one_letter_code
_entity_poly.pdbx_strand_id
1 'polypeptide(L)' 'MLDMEFRNQGVYAYFRLTLTDKTAGIELNHIAFEDADEDPARNTARLANAFDAARLPLRKRA' A
#
# COMPACT_ATOMS: atom_id res chain seq x y z
N MET A 1 6.63 -3.33 -15.70
CA MET A 1 5.57 -3.30 -14.68
C MET A 1 5.81 -4.45 -13.73
N LEU A 2 5.46 -4.29 -12.46
CA LEU A 2 5.63 -5.31 -11.42
C LEU A 2 4.37 -5.36 -10.56
N ASP A 3 3.74 -6.53 -10.47
CA ASP A 3 2.63 -6.75 -9.56
C ASP A 3 3.18 -7.06 -8.17
N MET A 4 2.61 -6.43 -7.14
CA MET A 4 3.09 -6.48 -5.77
C MET A 4 1.91 -6.68 -4.82
N GLU A 5 2.19 -7.36 -3.71
CA GLU A 5 1.23 -7.63 -2.64
C GLU A 5 1.69 -6.93 -1.36
N PHE A 6 0.72 -6.44 -0.60
CA PHE A 6 0.94 -5.82 0.70
C PHE A 6 0.06 -6.49 1.73
N ARG A 7 0.67 -6.85 2.86
CA ARG A 7 -0.03 -7.34 4.05
C ARG A 7 0.59 -6.72 5.29
N ASN A 8 -0.15 -5.87 5.96
CA ASN A 8 0.26 -5.30 7.25
C ASN A 8 -0.99 -4.90 8.06
N GLN A 9 -0.97 -5.12 9.38
CA GLN A 9 -2.04 -4.69 10.29
C GLN A 9 -3.47 -5.08 9.83
N GLY A 10 -3.64 -6.30 9.27
CA GLY A 10 -4.94 -6.77 8.77
C GLY A 10 -5.43 -6.07 7.49
N VAL A 11 -4.58 -5.25 6.85
CA VAL A 11 -4.83 -4.64 5.54
C VAL A 11 -4.13 -5.46 4.46
N TYR A 12 -4.87 -5.81 3.42
CA TYR A 12 -4.40 -6.56 2.26
C TYR A 12 -4.60 -5.70 1.01
N ALA A 13 -3.54 -5.47 0.24
CA ALA A 13 -3.64 -4.72 -1.01
C ALA A 13 -2.83 -5.37 -2.13
N TYR A 14 -3.42 -5.41 -3.32
CA TYR A 14 -2.76 -5.78 -4.57
C TYR A 14 -2.54 -4.53 -5.41
N PHE A 15 -1.32 -4.29 -5.82
CA PHE A 15 -0.97 -3.08 -6.55
C PHE A 15 0.09 -3.34 -7.61
N ARG A 16 0.03 -2.55 -8.68
CA ARG A 16 0.98 -2.60 -9.78
C ARG A 16 1.92 -1.42 -9.69
N LEU A 17 3.22 -1.70 -9.67
CA LEU A 17 4.28 -0.72 -9.81
C LEU A 17 4.65 -0.57 -11.29
N THR A 18 4.63 0.67 -11.76
CA THR A 18 5.17 1.06 -13.06
C THR A 18 6.32 2.02 -12.84
N LEU A 19 7.50 1.67 -13.35
CA LEU A 19 8.68 2.54 -13.37
C LEU A 19 9.04 2.80 -14.83
N THR A 20 9.23 4.07 -15.17
CA THR A 20 9.71 4.54 -16.47
C THR A 20 10.99 5.36 -16.27
N ASP A 21 11.54 5.90 -17.36
CA ASP A 21 12.72 6.78 -17.31
C ASP A 21 12.47 8.06 -16.51
N LYS A 22 11.23 8.57 -16.50
CA LYS A 22 10.87 9.86 -15.91
C LYS A 22 9.83 9.77 -14.80
N THR A 23 9.09 8.66 -14.70
CA THR A 23 7.95 8.54 -13.79
C THR A 23 7.95 7.22 -13.06
N ALA A 24 7.41 7.26 -11.84
CA ALA A 24 6.98 6.09 -11.10
C ALA A 24 5.47 6.23 -10.84
N GLY A 25 4.75 5.13 -10.97
CA GLY A 25 3.32 5.06 -10.72
C GLY A 25 2.96 3.81 -9.93
N ILE A 26 1.96 3.95 -9.06
CA ILE A 26 1.36 2.84 -8.32
C ILE A 26 -0.14 2.83 -8.66
N GLU A 27 -0.64 1.66 -9.03
CA GLU A 27 -2.07 1.43 -9.27
C GLU A 27 -2.57 0.39 -8.26
N LEU A 28 -3.53 0.76 -7.42
CA LEU A 28 -4.18 -0.19 -6.50
C LEU A 28 -5.33 -0.90 -7.23
N ASN A 29 -5.21 -2.22 -7.36
CA ASN A 29 -6.18 -3.06 -8.06
C ASN A 29 -7.25 -3.62 -7.12
N HIS A 30 -6.85 -3.99 -5.90
CA HIS A 30 -7.75 -4.58 -4.92
C HIS A 30 -7.29 -4.26 -3.50
N ILE A 31 -8.26 -4.03 -2.60
CA ILE A 31 -8.02 -3.78 -1.18
C ILE A 31 -9.04 -4.59 -0.39
N ALA A 32 -8.56 -5.28 0.63
CA ALA A 32 -9.38 -5.98 1.61
C ALA A 32 -8.88 -5.69 3.02
N PHE A 33 -9.79 -5.78 3.97
CA PHE A 33 -9.52 -5.57 5.39
C PHE A 33 -10.02 -6.82 6.14
N GLU A 34 -9.24 -7.30 7.11
CA GLU A 34 -9.62 -8.46 7.93
C GLU A 34 -10.94 -8.22 8.66
N ASP A 35 -11.07 -7.04 9.29
CA ASP A 35 -12.28 -6.57 9.96
C ASP A 35 -12.77 -5.28 9.29
N ALA A 36 -13.29 -5.35 8.07
CA ALA A 36 -13.78 -4.17 7.35
C ALA A 36 -14.84 -3.41 8.17
N ASP A 37 -14.64 -2.09 8.34
CA ASP A 37 -15.63 -1.21 8.97
C ASP A 37 -16.74 -0.88 7.95
N GLU A 38 -17.96 -0.63 8.44
CA GLU A 38 -19.07 -0.19 7.59
C GLU A 38 -18.83 1.22 7.03
N ASP A 39 -18.06 2.05 7.73
CA ASP A 39 -17.66 3.38 7.27
C ASP A 39 -16.40 3.30 6.38
N PRO A 40 -16.51 3.61 5.07
CA PRO A 40 -15.37 3.59 4.15
C PRO A 40 -14.23 4.55 4.54
N ALA A 41 -14.56 5.66 5.23
CA ALA A 41 -13.55 6.62 5.67
C ALA A 41 -12.62 6.00 6.72
N ARG A 42 -13.16 5.16 7.62
CA ARG A 42 -12.36 4.42 8.61
C ARG A 42 -11.45 3.41 7.95
N ASN A 43 -11.93 2.70 6.94
CA ASN A 43 -11.10 1.76 6.17
C ASN A 43 -9.96 2.49 5.42
N THR A 44 -10.23 3.69 4.89
CA THR A 44 -9.22 4.53 4.25
C THR A 44 -8.14 4.97 5.25
N ALA A 45 -8.55 5.35 6.47
CA ALA A 45 -7.61 5.69 7.54
C ALA A 45 -6.74 4.48 7.96
N ARG A 46 -7.34 3.28 8.04
CA ARG A 46 -6.61 2.03 8.33
C ARG A 46 -5.57 1.72 7.25
N LEU A 47 -5.91 1.88 5.97
CA LEU A 47 -4.99 1.71 4.85
C LEU A 47 -3.78 2.65 4.96
N ALA A 48 -4.03 3.94 5.18
CA ALA A 48 -2.97 4.94 5.34
C ALA A 48 -2.03 4.60 6.51
N ASN A 49 -2.61 4.27 7.67
CA ASN A 49 -1.85 3.88 8.86
C ASN A 49 -0.99 2.62 8.62
N ALA A 50 -1.54 1.61 7.93
CA ALA A 50 -0.82 0.39 7.62
C ALA A 50 0.38 0.65 6.70
N PHE A 51 0.23 1.52 5.69
CA PHE A 51 1.34 1.92 4.82
C PHE A 51 2.40 2.71 5.57
N ASP A 52 2.00 3.67 6.41
CA ASP A 52 2.96 4.46 7.19
C ASP A 52 3.74 3.59 8.18
N ALA A 53 3.08 2.64 8.83
CA ALA A 53 3.73 1.68 9.73
C ALA A 53 4.68 0.71 9.02
N ALA A 54 4.49 0.46 7.72
CA ALA A 54 5.32 -0.43 6.92
C ALA A 54 6.50 0.28 6.22
N ARG A 55 6.64 1.61 6.38
CA ARG A 55 7.72 2.36 5.74
C ARG A 55 9.08 1.81 6.17
N LEU A 56 9.86 1.40 5.18
CA LEU A 56 11.24 0.99 5.41
C LEU A 56 12.11 2.24 5.65
N PRO A 57 13.07 2.19 6.58
CA PRO A 57 14.02 3.26 6.74
C PRO A 57 14.83 3.41 5.45
N LEU A 58 14.88 4.63 4.90
CA LEU A 58 15.76 4.95 3.79
C LEU A 58 17.21 4.78 4.27
N ARG A 59 17.81 3.62 3.96
CA ARG A 59 19.25 3.46 4.07
C ARG A 59 19.89 4.38 3.02
N LYS A 60 20.40 5.53 3.45
CA LYS A 60 21.37 6.28 2.64
C LYS A 60 22.53 5.33 2.37
N ARG A 61 22.71 4.92 1.10
CA ARG A 61 23.99 4.37 0.67
C ARG A 61 24.99 5.52 0.76
N ALA A 62 25.97 5.37 1.66
CA ALA A 62 27.12 6.26 1.77
C ALA A 62 28.05 6.08 0.57
#